data_AF-A0A1H0D016-F1
#
_entry.id   AF-A0A1H0D016-F1
#
_cell.length_a   1.000
_cell.length_b   1.000
_cell.length_c   1.000
_cell.angle_alpha   90.00
_cell.angle_beta   90.00
_cell.angle_gamma   90.00
#
_symmetry.space_group_name_H-M   'P 1'
#
loop_
_entity.id
_entity.type
_entity.pdbx_description
1 polymer ?
#
loop_
_entity_poly.entity_id
_entity_poly.type
_entity_poly.pdbx_seq_one_letter_code
_entity_poly.pdbx_strand_id
1 'polypeptide(L)'
;MKKLKRFMQVVLCTMLMGTFFYFGNGKAFAEEQSITIKKGDTLYSLSKKYNISIEDLMEYNQLKSNKIIAGQTVIIPDFEQTKPMYVVVAGSFSKKSNADKRVSFLKKNGIESIVVNKVINGKTYYRVQAGAFSEKSKAEKMVNKLKNNSIKDAFFLTEKPLHINGFTIGTSYNLLVQKFGQPLKTEDDKNTKSLYYKNEGAGVRVTINSANNSIEQLQVYPEFLKTTSIPTVKNKILNVYGNPNEVKIVSCYESATCEQIIYSFNKNQLTVQIDRNGKTVQYLDLRKTK
;
A
#
# COMPACT_ATOMS: atom_id res chain seq x y z
N MET A 1 53.48 -9.73 -49.58
CA MET A 1 52.15 -9.91 -50.22
C MET A 1 51.52 -11.21 -49.72
N LYS A 2 50.19 -11.22 -49.55
CA LYS A 2 49.35 -12.42 -49.35
C LYS A 2 49.62 -13.24 -48.08
N LYS A 3 49.15 -12.77 -46.91
CA LYS A 3 48.61 -13.63 -45.82
C LYS A 3 47.99 -12.89 -44.62
N LEU A 4 48.00 -11.55 -44.58
CA LEU A 4 47.44 -10.77 -43.45
C LEU A 4 46.24 -9.86 -43.80
N LYS A 5 45.60 -10.04 -44.96
CA LYS A 5 44.45 -9.23 -45.40
C LYS A 5 43.26 -10.05 -45.90
N ARG A 6 43.04 -11.23 -45.32
CA ARG A 6 41.92 -12.11 -45.68
C ARG A 6 41.16 -12.65 -44.47
N PHE A 7 41.13 -11.87 -43.39
CA PHE A 7 40.41 -12.23 -42.16
C PHE A 7 39.37 -11.19 -41.73
N MET A 8 39.12 -10.16 -42.53
CA MET A 8 38.33 -9.02 -42.04
C MET A 8 37.02 -8.74 -42.78
N GLN A 9 36.70 -9.40 -43.88
CA GLN A 9 35.45 -9.10 -44.58
C GLN A 9 34.91 -10.36 -45.24
N VAL A 10 33.60 -10.56 -45.07
CA VAL A 10 32.70 -11.49 -45.77
C VAL A 10 32.63 -12.86 -45.06
N VAL A 11 31.70 -13.02 -44.10
CA VAL A 11 30.33 -13.58 -44.30
C VAL A 11 30.29 -14.96 -43.59
N LEU A 12 29.27 -15.42 -42.87
CA LEU A 12 27.82 -15.27 -42.93
C LEU A 12 27.30 -15.71 -41.55
N CYS A 13 26.40 -14.95 -40.91
CA CYS A 13 25.03 -15.41 -40.69
C CYS A 13 24.89 -16.94 -40.53
N THR A 14 24.72 -17.42 -39.30
CA THR A 14 23.49 -18.07 -38.79
C THR A 14 23.79 -18.94 -37.57
N MET A 15 22.77 -19.04 -36.70
CA MET A 15 22.64 -19.87 -35.49
C MET A 15 23.18 -19.20 -34.21
N LEU A 16 22.34 -18.42 -33.52
CA LEU A 16 21.25 -18.83 -32.61
C LEU A 16 21.74 -19.04 -31.16
N MET A 17 20.98 -18.44 -30.25
CA MET A 17 20.97 -18.66 -28.79
C MET A 17 22.11 -18.07 -27.95
N GLY A 18 21.89 -16.81 -27.58
CA GLY A 18 22.53 -16.13 -26.46
C GLY A 18 21.67 -14.95 -25.99
N THR A 19 20.40 -15.24 -25.76
CA THR A 19 19.35 -14.34 -25.26
C THR A 19 19.74 -13.62 -23.96
N PHE A 20 19.10 -12.45 -23.73
CA PHE A 20 18.97 -11.69 -22.48
C PHE A 20 20.00 -10.59 -22.19
N PHE A 21 19.96 -9.49 -22.94
CA PHE A 21 19.99 -8.17 -22.29
C PHE A 21 18.56 -7.72 -22.04
N TYR A 22 17.96 -8.28 -21.00
CA TYR A 22 16.72 -7.76 -20.45
C TYR A 22 17.04 -6.44 -19.74
N PHE A 23 16.37 -5.38 -20.20
CA PHE A 23 16.11 -4.20 -19.40
C PHE A 23 15.39 -4.62 -18.12
N GLY A 24 16.14 -4.79 -17.04
CA GLY A 24 15.62 -4.85 -15.69
C GLY A 24 15.82 -3.49 -15.04
N ASN A 25 14.84 -2.60 -15.14
CA ASN A 25 14.63 -1.61 -14.09
C ASN A 25 14.34 -2.42 -12.82
N GLY A 26 15.40 -2.73 -12.07
CA GLY A 26 15.31 -3.33 -10.76
C GLY A 26 14.42 -2.43 -9.92
N LYS A 27 13.20 -2.90 -9.66
CA LYS A 27 12.38 -2.36 -8.58
C LYS A 27 13.27 -2.37 -7.33
N ALA A 28 13.59 -1.21 -6.80
CA ALA A 28 14.09 -1.11 -5.44
C ALA A 28 12.97 -1.67 -4.54
N PHE A 29 13.13 -2.93 -4.12
CA PHE A 29 12.35 -3.49 -3.04
C PHE A 29 12.47 -2.51 -1.87
N ALA A 30 11.36 -2.21 -1.20
CA ALA A 30 11.43 -1.50 0.08
C ALA A 30 12.17 -2.44 1.04
N GLU A 31 13.48 -2.28 1.11
CA GLU A 31 14.36 -3.01 2.00
C GLU A 31 13.95 -2.66 3.43
N GLU A 32 13.69 -3.70 4.19
CA GLU A 32 13.36 -3.61 5.61
C GLU A 32 14.51 -2.88 6.33
N GLN A 33 14.23 -1.71 6.90
CA GLN A 33 15.26 -0.91 7.54
C GLN A 33 15.65 -1.57 8.86
N SER A 34 16.70 -2.39 8.83
CA SER A 34 17.34 -2.92 10.02
C SER A 34 18.48 -2.01 10.48
N ILE A 35 18.65 -1.89 11.80
CA ILE A 35 19.76 -1.17 12.40
C ILE A 35 20.49 -2.06 13.39
N THR A 36 21.82 -1.98 13.39
CA THR A 36 22.62 -2.55 14.47
C THR A 36 22.73 -1.51 15.58
N ILE A 37 22.24 -1.87 16.77
CA ILE A 37 22.24 -1.05 17.97
C ILE A 37 23.67 -0.69 18.33
N LYS A 38 23.91 0.60 18.54
CA LYS A 38 25.20 1.13 18.99
C LYS A 38 25.18 1.37 20.49
N LYS A 39 26.37 1.49 21.09
CA LYS A 39 26.48 1.89 22.50
C LYS A 39 25.78 3.23 22.70
N GLY A 40 24.80 3.27 23.61
CA GLY A 40 24.00 4.46 23.91
C GLY A 40 22.65 4.52 23.19
N ASP A 41 22.37 3.64 22.23
CA ASP A 41 21.02 3.51 21.67
C ASP A 41 20.07 2.94 22.73
N THR A 42 18.85 3.47 22.76
CA THR A 42 17.75 3.02 23.62
C THR A 42 16.49 2.91 22.78
N LEU A 43 15.51 2.10 23.18
CA LEU A 43 14.22 2.09 22.47
C LEU A 43 13.55 3.47 22.46
N TYR A 44 13.77 4.29 23.49
CA TYR A 44 13.29 5.67 23.51
C TYR A 44 13.96 6.55 22.43
N SER A 45 15.29 6.49 22.30
CA SER A 45 15.99 7.28 21.27
C SER A 45 15.62 6.83 19.85
N LEU A 46 15.44 5.52 19.65
CA LEU A 46 14.94 4.96 18.38
C LEU A 46 13.49 5.37 18.12
N SER A 47 12.61 5.26 19.12
CA SER A 47 11.22 5.69 19.06
C SER A 47 11.09 7.14 18.61
N LYS A 48 11.89 8.05 19.18
CA LYS A 48 11.93 9.47 18.77
C LYS A 48 12.50 9.67 17.38
N LYS A 49 13.58 8.97 17.04
CA LYS A 49 14.26 9.10 15.74
C LYS A 49 13.39 8.65 14.58
N TYR A 50 12.66 7.55 14.75
CA TYR A 50 11.83 6.94 13.71
C TYR A 50 10.35 7.28 13.84
N ASN A 51 9.96 8.01 14.88
CA ASN A 51 8.58 8.34 15.23
C ASN A 51 7.68 7.10 15.31
N ILE A 52 8.11 6.15 16.14
CA ILE A 52 7.45 4.86 16.40
C ILE A 52 7.25 4.76 17.91
N SER A 53 6.15 4.21 18.42
CA SER A 53 6.02 4.01 19.87
C SER A 53 7.03 2.97 20.37
N ILE A 54 7.39 3.02 21.65
CA ILE A 54 8.29 2.01 22.22
C ILE A 54 7.61 0.65 22.18
N GLU A 55 6.31 0.62 22.45
CA GLU A 55 5.45 -0.56 22.43
C GLU A 55 5.46 -1.21 21.05
N ASP A 56 5.27 -0.45 19.99
CA ASP A 56 5.31 -0.97 18.62
C ASP A 56 6.71 -1.47 18.25
N LEU A 57 7.78 -0.76 18.64
CA LEU A 57 9.17 -1.22 18.43
C LEU A 57 9.44 -2.54 19.16
N MET A 58 8.97 -2.66 20.41
CA MET A 58 9.12 -3.87 21.21
C MET A 58 8.35 -5.02 20.61
N GLU A 59 7.09 -4.79 20.27
CA GLU A 59 6.22 -5.83 19.70
C GLU A 59 6.77 -6.32 18.36
N TYR A 60 7.14 -5.40 17.47
CA TYR A 60 7.66 -5.72 16.14
C TYR A 60 8.97 -6.53 16.20
N ASN A 61 9.80 -6.28 17.21
CA ASN A 61 11.07 -6.98 17.40
C ASN A 61 10.98 -8.12 18.43
N GLN A 62 9.77 -8.47 18.88
CA GLN A 62 9.52 -9.51 19.89
C GLN A 62 10.35 -9.31 21.18
N LEU A 63 10.60 -8.06 21.55
CA LEU A 63 11.36 -7.72 22.75
C LEU A 63 10.50 -7.88 23.98
N LYS A 64 10.96 -8.70 24.93
CA LYS A 64 10.28 -8.90 26.22
C LYS A 64 10.46 -7.75 27.21
N SER A 65 11.36 -6.81 26.90
CA SER A 65 11.66 -5.64 27.74
C SER A 65 12.17 -4.49 26.88
N ASN A 66 12.28 -3.31 27.48
CA ASN A 66 12.84 -2.12 26.82
C ASN A 66 14.37 -2.15 26.65
N LYS A 67 15.03 -3.24 27.07
CA LYS A 67 16.48 -3.40 27.00
C LYS A 67 16.90 -3.89 25.62
N ILE A 68 17.76 -3.10 24.98
CA ILE A 68 18.48 -3.45 23.75
C ILE A 68 19.99 -3.38 24.00
N ILE A 69 20.77 -4.21 23.30
CA ILE A 69 22.21 -4.35 23.55
C ILE A 69 22.97 -3.92 22.31
N ALA A 70 24.11 -3.24 22.49
CA ALA A 70 24.99 -2.90 21.37
C ALA A 70 25.38 -4.17 20.58
N GLY A 71 25.33 -4.08 19.25
CA GLY A 71 25.50 -5.22 18.34
C GLY A 71 24.21 -5.98 18.03
N GLN A 72 23.12 -5.77 18.77
CA GLN A 72 21.82 -6.34 18.44
C GLN A 72 21.27 -5.72 17.16
N THR A 73 20.64 -6.52 16.30
CA THR A 73 19.85 -5.99 15.18
C THR A 73 18.44 -5.70 15.67
N VAL A 74 17.98 -4.46 15.46
CA VAL A 74 16.60 -4.04 15.67
C VAL A 74 16.04 -3.61 14.33
N ILE A 75 14.88 -4.14 13.99
CA ILE A 75 14.14 -3.78 12.81
C ILE A 75 13.31 -2.54 13.13
N ILE A 76 13.38 -1.56 12.24
CA ILE A 76 12.55 -0.36 12.29
C ILE A 76 11.33 -0.61 11.40
N PRO A 77 10.16 -0.89 11.97
CA PRO A 77 8.93 -0.97 11.18
C PRO A 77 8.67 0.35 10.47
N ASP A 78 8.39 0.27 9.17
CA ASP A 78 8.04 1.43 8.36
C ASP A 78 6.60 1.88 8.67
N PHE A 79 6.45 2.59 9.79
CA PHE A 79 5.21 3.26 10.15
C PHE A 79 5.04 4.63 9.47
N GLU A 80 5.88 5.02 8.51
CA GLU A 80 5.52 6.14 7.61
C GLU A 80 4.24 5.79 6.81
N GLN A 81 3.89 4.52 6.75
CA GLN A 81 2.61 4.02 6.24
C GLN A 81 1.42 4.25 7.18
N THR A 82 1.61 4.72 8.42
CA THR A 82 0.54 4.95 9.43
C THR A 82 0.24 6.42 9.69
N LYS A 83 0.97 7.34 9.05
CA LYS A 83 0.67 8.78 9.11
C LYS A 83 -0.24 9.20 7.96
N PRO A 84 -1.14 10.18 8.18
CA PRO A 84 -1.84 10.80 7.08
C PRO A 84 -0.86 11.54 6.16
N MET A 85 -1.12 11.50 4.86
CA MET A 85 -0.40 12.26 3.86
C MET A 85 -1.27 13.39 3.32
N TYR A 86 -0.68 14.56 3.17
CA TYR A 86 -1.30 15.71 2.55
C TYR A 86 -0.99 15.71 1.05
N VAL A 87 -1.93 15.18 0.26
CA VAL A 87 -1.79 15.00 -1.19
C VAL A 87 -2.25 16.26 -1.90
N VAL A 88 -1.34 16.94 -2.58
CA VAL A 88 -1.63 18.16 -3.33
C VAL A 88 -2.18 17.79 -4.70
N VAL A 89 -3.36 18.32 -5.01
CA VAL A 89 -4.09 18.09 -6.25
C VAL A 89 -4.15 19.41 -7.03
N ALA A 90 -3.66 19.38 -8.26
CA ALA A 90 -3.59 20.50 -9.20
C ALA A 90 -4.70 20.42 -10.27
N GLY A 91 -5.87 19.92 -9.88
CA GLY A 91 -7.05 19.78 -10.73
C GLY A 91 -7.61 18.35 -10.78
N SER A 92 -8.89 18.24 -11.12
CA SER A 92 -9.62 16.98 -11.32
C SER A 92 -10.40 17.04 -12.63
N PHE A 93 -10.13 16.11 -13.55
CA PHE A 93 -10.66 16.16 -14.92
C PHE A 93 -11.50 14.93 -15.24
N SER A 94 -12.58 15.09 -16.00
CA SER A 94 -13.38 13.97 -16.50
C SER A 94 -12.73 13.24 -17.69
N LYS A 95 -11.79 13.91 -18.39
CA LYS A 95 -11.05 13.35 -19.53
C LYS A 95 -9.56 13.25 -19.18
N LYS A 96 -8.97 12.07 -19.40
CA LYS A 96 -7.54 11.83 -19.14
C LYS A 96 -6.63 12.79 -19.90
N SER A 97 -6.96 13.10 -21.15
CA SER A 97 -6.18 14.03 -21.99
C SER A 97 -6.05 15.44 -21.38
N ASN A 98 -7.05 15.92 -20.62
CA ASN A 98 -6.96 17.21 -19.95
C ASN A 98 -6.03 17.14 -18.72
N ALA A 99 -6.07 16.03 -17.97
CA ALA A 99 -5.14 15.79 -16.88
C ALA A 99 -3.70 15.67 -17.40
N ASP A 100 -3.48 14.95 -18.51
CA ASP A 100 -2.18 14.79 -19.14
C ASP A 100 -1.60 16.16 -19.59
N LYS A 101 -2.43 17.03 -20.20
CA LYS A 101 -2.03 18.40 -20.55
C LYS A 101 -1.61 19.22 -19.32
N ARG A 102 -2.35 19.10 -18.21
CA ARG A 102 -2.02 19.78 -16.94
C ARG A 102 -0.72 19.24 -16.35
N VAL A 103 -0.46 17.94 -16.41
CA VAL A 103 0.83 17.34 -16.01
C VAL A 103 1.98 17.90 -16.86
N SER A 104 1.85 17.93 -18.19
CA SER A 104 2.87 18.47 -19.08
C SER A 104 3.16 19.95 -18.79
N PHE A 105 2.12 20.74 -18.52
CA PHE A 105 2.27 22.14 -18.10
C PHE A 105 3.06 22.26 -16.79
N LEU A 106 2.71 21.48 -15.77
CA LEU A 106 3.41 21.51 -14.48
C LEU A 106 4.87 21.09 -14.61
N LYS A 107 5.16 20.01 -15.34
CA LYS A 107 6.52 19.52 -15.58
C LYS A 107 7.39 20.55 -16.30
N LYS A 108 6.85 21.24 -17.32
CA LYS A 108 7.55 22.36 -18.00
C LYS A 108 7.91 23.50 -17.04
N ASN A 109 7.13 23.67 -15.97
CA ASN A 109 7.37 24.67 -14.92
C ASN A 109 8.11 24.09 -13.69
N GLY A 110 8.81 22.95 -13.85
CA GLY A 110 9.62 22.35 -12.81
C GLY A 110 8.81 21.77 -11.63
N ILE A 111 7.54 21.42 -11.86
CA ILE A 111 6.68 20.79 -10.87
C ILE A 111 6.38 19.36 -11.32
N GLU A 112 6.96 18.40 -10.60
CA GLU A 112 6.63 16.99 -10.80
C GLU A 112 5.16 16.72 -10.47
N SER A 113 4.53 15.95 -11.34
CA SER A 113 3.13 15.59 -11.17
C SER A 113 2.78 14.31 -11.94
N ILE A 114 1.75 13.63 -11.45
CA ILE A 114 1.23 12.39 -12.02
C ILE A 114 -0.30 12.44 -12.10
N VAL A 115 -0.88 11.64 -12.98
CA VAL A 115 -2.32 11.41 -13.02
C VAL A 115 -2.68 10.24 -12.12
N VAL A 116 -3.65 10.43 -11.24
CA VAL A 116 -4.24 9.37 -10.42
C VAL A 116 -5.74 9.29 -10.66
N ASN A 117 -6.29 8.09 -10.64
CA ASN A 117 -7.73 7.88 -10.82
C ASN A 117 -8.44 7.96 -9.47
N LYS A 118 -9.64 8.54 -9.47
CA LYS A 118 -10.60 8.47 -8.37
C LYS A 118 -12.00 8.29 -8.94
N VAL A 119 -12.81 7.42 -8.35
CA VAL A 119 -14.24 7.28 -8.69
C VAL A 119 -15.04 8.14 -7.73
N ILE A 120 -15.77 9.11 -8.26
CA ILE A 120 -16.56 10.07 -7.50
C ILE A 120 -17.98 10.02 -8.05
N ASN A 121 -18.95 9.70 -7.21
CA ASN A 121 -20.36 9.53 -7.61
C ASN A 121 -20.51 8.58 -8.82
N GLY A 122 -19.78 7.46 -8.81
CA GLY A 122 -19.82 6.44 -9.87
C GLY A 122 -19.10 6.82 -11.17
N LYS A 123 -18.47 7.99 -11.26
CA LYS A 123 -17.71 8.43 -12.45
C LYS A 123 -16.21 8.48 -12.16
N THR A 124 -15.40 8.03 -13.11
CA THR A 124 -13.94 8.14 -13.02
C THR A 124 -13.49 9.56 -13.32
N TYR A 125 -12.72 10.13 -12.40
CA TYR A 125 -12.01 11.39 -12.56
C TYR A 125 -10.50 11.15 -12.51
N TYR A 126 -9.80 11.90 -13.35
CA TYR A 126 -8.35 11.92 -13.46
C TYR A 126 -7.82 13.13 -12.69
N ARG A 127 -7.29 12.89 -11.49
CA ARG A 127 -6.71 13.93 -10.64
C ARG A 127 -5.24 14.11 -10.97
N VAL A 128 -4.79 15.35 -11.03
CA VAL A 128 -3.36 15.65 -11.18
C VAL A 128 -2.75 15.84 -9.80
N GLN A 129 -2.00 14.86 -9.33
CA GLN A 129 -1.28 14.93 -8.06
C GLN A 129 0.08 15.62 -8.29
N ALA A 130 0.32 16.71 -7.58
CA ALA A 130 1.51 17.55 -7.69
C ALA A 130 2.37 17.53 -6.41
N GLY A 131 2.22 16.48 -5.60
CA GLY A 131 3.00 16.25 -4.38
C GLY A 131 2.22 15.49 -3.32
N ALA A 132 2.94 14.86 -2.40
CA ALA A 132 2.41 14.26 -1.19
C ALA A 132 3.37 14.59 -0.04
N PHE A 133 2.85 15.16 1.04
CA PHE A 133 3.67 15.68 2.14
C PHE A 133 3.23 15.07 3.48
N SER A 134 4.17 14.75 4.35
CA SER A 134 3.90 14.33 5.73
C SER A 134 3.48 15.50 6.63
N GLU A 135 3.84 16.73 6.25
CA GLU A 135 3.51 17.95 6.98
C GLU A 135 2.50 18.82 6.21
N LYS A 136 1.43 19.21 6.90
CA LYS A 136 0.36 20.05 6.34
C LYS A 136 0.89 21.37 5.78
N SER A 137 1.78 22.03 6.50
CA SER A 137 2.37 23.33 6.13
C SER A 137 3.12 23.27 4.79
N LYS A 138 3.78 22.15 4.48
CA LYS A 138 4.47 21.93 3.20
C LYS A 138 3.47 21.78 2.04
N ALA A 139 2.37 21.05 2.27
CA ALA A 139 1.29 20.95 1.29
C ALA A 139 0.61 22.31 1.03
N GLU A 140 0.36 23.10 2.08
CA GLU A 140 -0.20 24.46 1.96
C GLU A 140 0.71 25.38 1.13
N LYS A 141 2.03 25.36 1.42
CA LYS A 141 3.02 26.10 0.61
C LYS A 141 2.98 25.68 -0.86
N MET A 142 2.88 24.39 -1.15
CA MET A 142 2.80 23.88 -2.52
C MET A 142 1.49 24.28 -3.22
N VAL A 143 0.35 24.24 -2.52
CA VAL A 143 -0.93 24.75 -3.06
C VAL A 143 -0.84 26.24 -3.39
N ASN A 144 -0.24 27.05 -2.51
CA ASN A 144 -0.05 28.48 -2.78
C ASN A 144 0.87 28.72 -3.98
N LYS A 145 1.97 27.96 -4.09
CA LYS A 145 2.85 27.99 -5.28
C LYS A 145 2.06 27.67 -6.56
N LEU A 146 1.21 26.65 -6.55
CA LEU A 146 0.37 26.30 -7.70
C LEU A 146 -0.62 27.42 -8.05
N LYS A 147 -1.32 27.97 -7.05
CA LYS A 147 -2.29 29.07 -7.24
C LYS A 147 -1.65 30.35 -7.79
N ASN A 148 -0.41 30.64 -7.40
CA ASN A 148 0.37 31.75 -7.93
C ASN A 148 0.83 31.51 -9.37
N ASN A 149 1.00 30.25 -9.78
CA ASN A 149 1.30 29.83 -11.15
C ASN A 149 0.04 29.48 -11.96
N SER A 150 -1.03 30.27 -11.78
CA SER A 150 -2.30 30.16 -12.54
C SER A 150 -3.11 28.87 -12.32
N ILE A 151 -2.75 28.00 -11.37
CA ILE A 151 -3.52 26.80 -11.03
C ILE A 151 -4.47 27.12 -9.86
N LYS A 152 -5.54 27.88 -10.15
CA LYS A 152 -6.47 28.37 -9.13
C LYS A 152 -7.29 27.26 -8.46
N ASP A 153 -7.50 26.16 -9.17
CA ASP A 153 -8.21 24.97 -8.71
C ASP A 153 -7.32 24.00 -7.90
N ALA A 154 -6.12 24.42 -7.50
CA ALA A 154 -5.28 23.61 -6.60
C ALA A 154 -5.84 23.55 -5.18
N PHE A 155 -5.78 22.36 -4.60
CA PHE A 155 -6.11 22.08 -3.20
C PHE A 155 -5.24 20.92 -2.69
N PHE A 156 -5.35 20.58 -1.40
CA PHE A 156 -4.80 19.32 -0.90
C PHE A 156 -5.88 18.51 -0.20
N LEU A 157 -5.69 17.20 -0.19
CA LEU A 157 -6.50 16.24 0.55
C LEU A 157 -5.67 15.64 1.66
N THR A 158 -6.32 15.26 2.75
CA THR A 158 -5.70 14.42 3.77
C THR A 158 -6.06 12.98 3.45
N GLU A 159 -5.12 12.22 2.91
CA GLU A 159 -5.27 10.77 2.72
C GLU A 159 -4.73 10.06 3.96
N LYS A 160 -5.49 9.07 4.44
CA LYS A 160 -5.13 8.30 5.64
C LYS A 160 -4.63 6.91 5.22
N PRO A 161 -3.78 6.28 6.04
CA PRO A 161 -3.44 4.87 5.91
C PRO A 161 -4.65 3.97 5.72
N LEU A 162 -4.53 3.02 4.80
CA LEU A 162 -5.53 1.96 4.67
C LEU A 162 -5.39 1.01 5.84
N HIS A 163 -6.53 0.65 6.43
CA HIS A 163 -6.59 -0.27 7.54
C HIS A 163 -7.83 -1.14 7.45
N ILE A 164 -7.85 -2.29 8.13
CA ILE A 164 -9.09 -3.02 8.44
C ILE A 164 -9.20 -3.04 9.97
N ASN A 165 -10.23 -2.42 10.55
CA ASN A 165 -10.39 -2.33 12.01
C ASN A 165 -9.16 -1.72 12.74
N GLY A 166 -8.46 -0.78 12.10
CA GLY A 166 -7.21 -0.21 12.63
C GLY A 166 -5.95 -1.04 12.36
N PHE A 167 -6.05 -2.24 11.79
CA PHE A 167 -4.89 -3.02 11.35
C PHE A 167 -4.37 -2.53 10.02
N THR A 168 -3.09 -2.18 9.97
CA THR A 168 -2.37 -1.76 8.76
C THR A 168 -1.37 -2.84 8.34
N ILE A 169 -0.86 -2.78 7.11
CA ILE A 169 0.28 -3.61 6.70
C ILE A 169 1.49 -3.28 7.57
N GLY A 170 2.21 -4.31 8.01
CA GLY A 170 3.30 -4.20 8.98
C GLY A 170 2.86 -4.28 10.45
N THR A 171 1.55 -4.28 10.75
CA THR A 171 1.08 -4.55 12.12
C THR A 171 1.45 -5.97 12.54
N SER A 172 1.79 -6.18 13.81
CA SER A 172 2.07 -7.51 14.37
C SER A 172 0.83 -8.41 14.34
N TYR A 173 1.03 -9.70 14.01
CA TYR A 173 -0.01 -10.72 14.09
C TYR A 173 -0.56 -10.90 15.51
N ASN A 174 0.27 -10.71 16.55
CA ASN A 174 -0.17 -10.91 17.93
C ASN A 174 -1.24 -9.88 18.33
N LEU A 175 -1.08 -8.61 17.92
CA LEU A 175 -2.09 -7.57 18.11
C LEU A 175 -3.42 -7.90 17.40
N LEU A 176 -3.34 -8.57 16.24
CA LEU A 176 -4.53 -9.03 15.52
C LEU A 176 -5.33 -10.02 16.35
N VAL A 177 -4.68 -11.06 16.89
CA VAL A 177 -5.34 -12.06 17.73
C VAL A 177 -5.92 -11.44 19.00
N GLN A 178 -5.21 -10.48 19.62
CA GLN A 178 -5.73 -9.78 20.80
C GLN A 178 -7.05 -9.03 20.52
N LYS A 179 -7.18 -8.37 19.37
CA LYS A 179 -8.37 -7.55 19.07
C LYS A 179 -9.54 -8.33 18.49
N PHE A 180 -9.28 -9.35 17.67
CA PHE A 180 -10.34 -10.23 17.16
C PHE A 180 -10.74 -11.32 18.16
N GLY A 181 -9.94 -11.51 19.21
CA GLY A 181 -10.11 -12.55 20.21
C GLY A 181 -9.51 -13.88 19.77
N GLN A 182 -9.55 -14.85 20.68
CA GLN A 182 -9.08 -16.22 20.43
C GLN A 182 -9.97 -16.89 19.38
N PRO A 183 -9.41 -17.40 18.26
CA PRO A 183 -10.18 -18.19 17.30
C PRO A 183 -10.54 -19.56 17.90
N LEU A 184 -11.64 -20.14 17.41
CA LEU A 184 -12.07 -21.50 17.75
C LEU A 184 -11.11 -22.55 17.16
N LYS A 185 -10.61 -22.26 15.95
CA LYS A 185 -9.68 -23.09 15.20
C LYS A 185 -8.77 -22.19 14.39
N THR A 186 -7.52 -22.64 14.21
CA THR A 186 -6.59 -22.06 13.26
C THR A 186 -6.11 -23.13 12.29
N GLU A 187 -5.98 -22.78 11.02
CA GLU A 187 -5.32 -23.60 9.99
C GLU A 187 -4.15 -22.82 9.43
N ASP A 188 -2.99 -23.46 9.37
CA ASP A 188 -1.75 -22.87 8.89
C ASP A 188 -1.38 -23.48 7.52
N ASP A 189 -1.06 -22.62 6.55
CA ASP A 189 -0.46 -22.99 5.27
C ASP A 189 0.72 -22.05 4.98
N LYS A 190 1.94 -22.58 5.12
CA LYS A 190 3.20 -21.83 5.04
C LYS A 190 3.17 -20.60 5.97
N ASN A 191 3.23 -19.40 5.41
CA ASN A 191 3.17 -18.14 6.13
C ASN A 191 1.76 -17.52 6.18
N THR A 192 0.73 -18.29 5.84
CA THR A 192 -0.66 -17.87 5.91
C THR A 192 -1.38 -18.61 7.03
N LYS A 193 -2.14 -17.87 7.84
CA LYS A 193 -2.97 -18.38 8.92
C LYS A 193 -4.43 -18.06 8.64
N SER A 194 -5.29 -19.07 8.72
CA SER A 194 -6.74 -18.94 8.63
C SER A 194 -7.34 -19.08 10.03
N LEU A 195 -8.02 -18.03 10.49
CA LEU A 195 -8.60 -17.94 11.83
C LEU A 195 -10.12 -18.09 11.75
N TYR A 196 -10.64 -19.10 12.44
CA TYR A 196 -12.06 -19.46 12.45
C TYR A 196 -12.71 -18.96 13.73
N TYR A 197 -13.66 -18.04 13.59
CA TYR A 197 -14.45 -17.50 14.72
C TYR A 197 -15.87 -18.08 14.76
N LYS A 198 -16.27 -18.77 13.70
CA LYS A 198 -17.47 -19.60 13.56
C LYS A 198 -17.07 -20.92 12.88
N ASN A 199 -17.97 -21.91 12.90
CA ASN A 199 -17.71 -23.22 12.29
C ASN A 199 -17.88 -23.23 10.76
N GLU A 200 -18.44 -22.17 10.17
CA GLU A 200 -18.87 -22.11 8.77
C GLU A 200 -17.80 -21.60 7.80
N GLY A 201 -16.73 -20.96 8.30
CA GLY A 201 -15.69 -20.38 7.47
C GLY A 201 -14.63 -19.58 8.24
N ALA A 202 -13.49 -19.34 7.58
CA ALA A 202 -12.43 -18.52 8.14
C ALA A 202 -12.87 -17.04 8.12
N GLY A 203 -12.97 -16.42 9.30
CA GLY A 203 -13.33 -15.00 9.41
C GLY A 203 -12.17 -14.07 9.10
N VAL A 204 -10.94 -14.54 9.34
CA VAL A 204 -9.72 -13.81 9.01
C VAL A 204 -8.74 -14.76 8.34
N ARG A 205 -8.14 -14.33 7.24
CA ARG A 205 -6.94 -14.93 6.67
C ARG A 205 -5.83 -13.90 6.69
N VAL A 206 -4.67 -14.29 7.20
CA VAL A 206 -3.54 -13.38 7.36
C VAL A 206 -2.29 -14.04 6.83
N THR A 207 -1.60 -13.35 5.92
CA THR A 207 -0.26 -13.72 5.47
C THR A 207 0.72 -12.87 6.27
N ILE A 208 1.64 -13.54 6.96
CA ILE A 208 2.63 -12.93 7.81
C ILE A 208 4.02 -13.02 7.18
N ASN A 209 4.86 -12.05 7.50
CA ASN A 209 6.28 -12.12 7.23
C ASN A 209 6.93 -13.10 8.23
N SER A 210 7.61 -14.13 7.73
CA SER A 210 8.18 -15.17 8.59
C SER A 210 9.34 -14.70 9.48
N ALA A 211 10.00 -13.57 9.15
CA ALA A 211 11.12 -13.06 9.92
C ALA A 211 10.67 -12.27 11.17
N ASN A 212 9.58 -11.49 11.05
CA ASN A 212 9.17 -10.54 12.09
C ASN A 212 7.70 -10.70 12.53
N ASN A 213 6.94 -11.65 11.97
CA ASN A 213 5.54 -11.93 12.29
C ASN A 213 4.58 -10.75 12.00
N SER A 214 4.99 -9.80 11.15
CA SER A 214 4.16 -8.68 10.72
C SER A 214 3.24 -9.06 9.56
N ILE A 215 2.09 -8.39 9.47
CA ILE A 215 1.06 -8.64 8.46
C ILE A 215 1.51 -8.11 7.10
N GLU A 216 1.58 -8.98 6.09
CA GLU A 216 1.82 -8.63 4.69
C GLU A 216 0.52 -8.58 3.87
N GLN A 217 -0.48 -9.38 4.28
CA GLN A 217 -1.83 -9.37 3.75
C GLN A 217 -2.82 -9.74 4.86
N LEU A 218 -3.95 -9.04 4.89
CA LEU A 218 -5.06 -9.26 5.80
C LEU A 218 -6.36 -9.30 5.01
N GLN A 219 -6.96 -10.48 4.95
CA GLN A 219 -8.28 -10.69 4.38
C GLN A 219 -9.29 -10.97 5.50
N VAL A 220 -10.42 -10.27 5.46
CA VAL A 220 -11.47 -10.35 6.48
C VAL A 220 -12.81 -10.63 5.81
N TYR A 221 -13.50 -11.65 6.30
CA TYR A 221 -14.81 -12.09 5.86
C TYR A 221 -15.83 -11.76 6.96
N PRO A 222 -16.55 -10.63 6.87
CA PRO A 222 -17.37 -10.15 7.98
C PRO A 222 -18.47 -11.13 8.40
N GLU A 223 -18.99 -11.94 7.48
CA GLU A 223 -20.04 -12.93 7.75
C GLU A 223 -19.60 -14.02 8.77
N PHE A 224 -18.30 -14.35 8.80
CA PHE A 224 -17.75 -15.39 9.69
C PHE A 224 -17.15 -14.80 10.98
N LEU A 225 -17.36 -13.51 11.25
CA LEU A 225 -16.94 -12.87 12.49
C LEU A 225 -18.08 -12.75 13.50
N LYS A 226 -17.72 -12.71 14.78
CA LYS A 226 -18.64 -12.35 15.88
C LYS A 226 -18.70 -10.83 16.11
N THR A 227 -17.66 -10.09 15.71
CA THR A 227 -17.55 -8.64 15.94
C THR A 227 -18.38 -7.83 14.94
N THR A 228 -18.92 -6.69 15.41
CA THR A 228 -19.66 -5.71 14.60
C THR A 228 -18.79 -4.53 14.14
N SER A 229 -17.51 -4.51 14.50
CA SER A 229 -16.60 -3.37 14.22
C SER A 229 -16.14 -3.29 12.75
N ILE A 230 -16.38 -4.34 11.96
CA ILE A 230 -16.05 -4.36 10.54
C ILE A 230 -17.24 -3.80 9.75
N PRO A 231 -17.04 -2.81 8.86
CA PRO A 231 -18.11 -2.32 7.99
C PRO A 231 -18.61 -3.43 7.06
N THR A 232 -19.88 -3.81 7.21
CA THR A 232 -20.53 -4.90 6.46
C THR A 232 -21.32 -4.43 5.23
N VAL A 233 -21.39 -3.12 4.98
CA VAL A 233 -22.17 -2.55 3.86
C VAL A 233 -21.39 -1.47 3.11
N LYS A 234 -21.61 -1.39 1.80
CA LYS A 234 -20.92 -0.49 0.85
C LYS A 234 -20.91 0.97 1.30
N ASN A 235 -22.03 1.51 1.79
CA ASN A 235 -22.07 2.92 2.21
C ASN A 235 -21.14 3.19 3.41
N LYS A 236 -21.02 2.25 4.36
CA LYS A 236 -20.08 2.39 5.48
C LYS A 236 -18.63 2.35 5.00
N ILE A 237 -18.32 1.53 3.99
CA ILE A 237 -16.98 1.50 3.36
C ILE A 237 -16.63 2.87 2.76
N LEU A 238 -17.55 3.46 1.98
CA LEU A 238 -17.35 4.78 1.37
C LEU A 238 -17.20 5.88 2.43
N ASN A 239 -17.92 5.79 3.56
CA ASN A 239 -17.77 6.74 4.66
C ASN A 239 -16.41 6.63 5.37
N VAL A 240 -15.84 5.42 5.46
CA VAL A 240 -14.55 5.20 6.14
C VAL A 240 -13.38 5.60 5.25
N TYR A 241 -13.37 5.18 3.99
CA TYR A 241 -12.20 5.33 3.10
C TYR A 241 -12.37 6.42 2.04
N GLY A 242 -13.56 7.02 1.91
CA GLY A 242 -13.85 8.08 0.97
C GLY A 242 -14.00 7.58 -0.47
N ASN A 243 -13.52 8.39 -1.42
CA ASN A 243 -13.62 8.07 -2.85
C ASN A 243 -12.53 7.05 -3.25
N PRO A 244 -12.91 5.90 -3.83
CA PRO A 244 -11.96 4.87 -4.22
C PRO A 244 -11.11 5.29 -5.42
N ASN A 245 -9.97 4.61 -5.60
CA ASN A 245 -9.10 4.80 -6.75
C ASN A 245 -9.70 4.14 -8.00
N GLU A 246 -10.40 3.02 -7.83
CA GLU A 246 -11.00 2.25 -8.91
C GLU A 246 -12.23 1.48 -8.42
N VAL A 247 -13.19 1.25 -9.32
CA VAL A 247 -14.31 0.34 -9.13
C VAL A 247 -14.37 -0.60 -10.34
N LYS A 248 -14.35 -1.90 -10.10
CA LYS A 248 -14.41 -2.95 -11.14
C LYS A 248 -15.67 -3.77 -11.00
N ILE A 249 -16.22 -4.20 -12.14
CA ILE A 249 -17.19 -5.29 -12.17
C ILE A 249 -16.43 -6.59 -12.41
N VAL A 250 -16.63 -7.56 -11.54
CA VAL A 250 -15.94 -8.86 -11.58
C VAL A 250 -16.94 -10.00 -11.52
N SER A 251 -16.55 -11.17 -12.02
CA SER A 251 -17.30 -12.40 -11.78
C SER A 251 -17.10 -12.87 -10.34
N CYS A 252 -18.17 -13.29 -9.68
CA CYS A 252 -18.17 -13.88 -8.34
C CYS A 252 -18.92 -15.21 -8.33
N TYR A 253 -19.23 -15.74 -7.15
CA TYR A 253 -19.83 -17.06 -6.97
C TYR A 253 -21.02 -17.30 -7.92
N GLU A 254 -21.11 -18.51 -8.48
CA GLU A 254 -22.11 -18.90 -9.50
C GLU A 254 -22.10 -18.03 -10.77
N SER A 255 -20.94 -17.46 -11.14
CA SER A 255 -20.79 -16.56 -12.28
C SER A 255 -21.65 -15.29 -12.18
N ALA A 256 -22.09 -14.92 -10.96
CA ALA A 256 -22.76 -13.66 -10.72
C ALA A 256 -21.81 -12.48 -10.95
N THR A 257 -22.35 -11.28 -11.15
CA THR A 257 -21.55 -10.05 -11.23
C THR A 257 -21.50 -9.36 -9.88
N CYS A 258 -20.29 -9.09 -9.42
CA CYS A 258 -20.00 -8.38 -8.18
C CYS A 258 -19.20 -7.11 -8.47
N GLU A 259 -19.16 -6.22 -7.49
CA GLU A 259 -18.38 -4.98 -7.56
C GLU A 259 -17.16 -5.09 -6.65
N GLN A 260 -15.98 -4.71 -7.16
CA GLN A 260 -14.77 -4.52 -6.36
C GLN A 260 -14.42 -3.05 -6.26
N ILE A 261 -14.38 -2.54 -5.04
CA ILE A 261 -13.98 -1.18 -4.71
C ILE A 261 -12.52 -1.20 -4.26
N ILE A 262 -11.66 -0.45 -4.93
CA ILE A 262 -10.21 -0.50 -4.74
C ILE A 262 -9.71 0.85 -4.26
N TYR A 263 -9.02 0.84 -3.12
CA TYR A 263 -8.32 1.99 -2.56
C TYR A 263 -6.82 1.74 -2.60
N SER A 264 -6.04 2.81 -2.76
CA SER A 264 -4.58 2.73 -2.74
C SER A 264 -4.01 3.87 -1.92
N PHE A 265 -3.05 3.55 -1.08
CA PHE A 265 -2.30 4.50 -0.26
C PHE A 265 -0.87 4.00 -0.15
N ASN A 266 0.10 4.83 -0.54
CA ASN A 266 1.50 4.43 -0.67
C ASN A 266 1.65 3.11 -1.47
N LYS A 267 2.21 2.07 -0.85
CA LYS A 267 2.41 0.74 -1.44
C LYS A 267 1.38 -0.28 -0.94
N ASN A 268 0.24 0.19 -0.43
CA ASN A 268 -0.83 -0.65 0.10
C ASN A 268 -2.10 -0.50 -0.73
N GLN A 269 -2.82 -1.58 -0.86
CA GLN A 269 -4.12 -1.63 -1.52
C GLN A 269 -5.14 -2.30 -0.59
N LEU A 270 -6.31 -1.69 -0.51
CA LEU A 270 -7.50 -2.29 0.10
C LEU A 270 -8.50 -2.56 -1.02
N THR A 271 -8.80 -3.83 -1.22
CA THR A 271 -9.87 -4.29 -2.11
C THR A 271 -11.07 -4.68 -1.26
N VAL A 272 -12.23 -4.14 -1.58
CA VAL A 272 -13.50 -4.48 -0.92
C VAL A 272 -14.42 -5.08 -1.97
N GLN A 273 -14.76 -6.35 -1.80
CA GLN A 273 -15.72 -7.02 -2.68
C GLN A 273 -17.13 -6.85 -2.12
N ILE A 274 -18.01 -6.32 -2.94
CA ILE A 274 -19.43 -6.17 -2.67
C ILE A 274 -20.15 -7.35 -3.31
N ASP A 275 -20.99 -8.00 -2.52
CA ASP A 275 -21.82 -9.13 -2.92
C ASP A 275 -22.80 -8.76 -4.04
N ARG A 276 -23.37 -9.76 -4.72
CA ARG A 276 -24.28 -9.62 -5.87
C ARG A 276 -25.50 -8.75 -5.61
N ASN A 277 -25.88 -8.55 -4.35
CA ASN A 277 -26.96 -7.63 -3.96
C ASN A 277 -26.57 -6.13 -4.06
N GLY A 278 -25.31 -5.82 -4.39
CA GLY A 278 -24.78 -4.47 -4.55
C GLY A 278 -24.64 -3.65 -3.27
N LYS A 279 -24.85 -4.27 -2.09
CA LYS A 279 -24.91 -3.60 -0.79
C LYS A 279 -23.97 -4.22 0.25
N THR A 280 -23.96 -5.54 0.36
CA THR A 280 -23.24 -6.27 1.42
C THR A 280 -21.77 -6.44 1.07
N VAL A 281 -20.89 -6.24 2.05
CA VAL A 281 -19.46 -6.52 1.90
C VAL A 281 -19.24 -8.02 2.06
N GLN A 282 -18.71 -8.67 1.02
CA GLN A 282 -18.34 -10.07 1.05
C GLN A 282 -17.00 -10.27 1.75
N TYR A 283 -15.98 -9.49 1.35
CA TYR A 283 -14.70 -9.46 2.06
C TYR A 283 -13.99 -8.12 1.89
N LEU A 284 -13.08 -7.86 2.82
CA LEU A 284 -12.06 -6.83 2.73
C LEU A 284 -10.70 -7.50 2.61
N ASP A 285 -9.83 -6.97 1.77
CA ASP A 285 -8.50 -7.51 1.55
C ASP A 285 -7.48 -6.38 1.47
N LEU A 286 -6.69 -6.25 2.53
CA LEU A 286 -5.62 -5.26 2.66
C LEU A 286 -4.28 -5.95 2.41
N ARG A 287 -3.50 -5.47 1.45
CA ARG A 287 -2.20 -6.07 1.11
C ARG A 287 -1.18 -5.04 0.64
N LYS A 288 0.09 -5.39 0.74
CA LYS A 288 1.18 -4.66 0.07
C LYS A 288 1.14 -4.93 -1.44
N THR A 289 1.23 -3.90 -2.26
CA THR A 289 1.35 -4.01 -3.71
C THR A 289 2.81 -4.20 -4.13
N LYS A 290 3.07 -5.07 -5.10
CA LYS A 290 4.40 -5.38 -5.64
C LYS A 290 4.99 -4.29 -6.54
#